data_AF-A0A2V8LLB0-F1
#
_entry.id   AF-A0A2V8LLB0-F1
#
_cell.length_a   1.000
_cell.length_b   1.000
_cell.length_c   1.000
_cell.angle_alpha   90.00
_cell.angle_beta   90.00
_cell.angle_gamma   90.00
#
_symmetry.space_group_name_H-M   'P 1'
#
loop_
_entity.id
_entity.type
_entity.pdbx_description
1 polymer ?
#
loop_
_entity_poly.entity_id
_entity_poly.type
_entity_poly.pdbx_seq_one_letter_code
_entity_poly.pdbx_strand_id
1 'polypeptide(L)'
;MKMEFSSNFATVAVGQEGFASIRRPSTWNGIVGIRPTAGLVSRSGVYDGWPFVMGSLGPMARNVTDVARLLDVMVGYDSEDPVTARGVGHVPGSYTKFLDRNGLKGARIGILRESIGFESDPIRKISQK
;
A
#
# COMPACT_ATOMS: atom_id res chain seq x y z
N MET A 1 15.50 0.49 -8.10
CA MET A 1 14.05 0.76 -8.01
C MET A 1 13.60 1.95 -7.15
N LYS A 2 14.46 2.69 -6.41
CA LYS A 2 13.99 3.82 -5.55
C LYS A 2 14.05 5.22 -6.21
N MET A 3 14.73 5.37 -7.36
CA MET A 3 14.95 6.67 -8.03
C MET A 3 14.43 6.77 -9.47
N GLU A 4 14.00 5.68 -10.09
CA GLU A 4 13.64 5.68 -11.52
C GLU A 4 12.43 6.59 -11.84
N PHE A 5 11.51 6.76 -10.89
CA PHE A 5 10.22 7.36 -11.16
C PHE A 5 10.17 8.88 -11.05
N SER A 6 10.91 9.43 -10.08
CA SER A 6 11.13 10.87 -9.96
C SER A 6 11.88 11.38 -11.20
N SER A 7 12.76 10.55 -11.76
CA SER A 7 13.60 10.86 -12.93
C SER A 7 12.97 10.48 -14.29
N ASN A 8 11.67 10.15 -14.35
CA ASN A 8 10.94 9.81 -15.58
C ASN A 8 11.48 8.61 -16.40
N PHE A 9 12.10 7.61 -15.76
CA PHE A 9 12.53 6.39 -16.46
C PHE A 9 11.41 5.36 -16.66
N ALA A 10 10.27 5.52 -15.99
CA ALA A 10 9.11 4.64 -16.15
C ALA A 10 7.76 5.38 -15.96
N THR A 11 6.69 4.77 -16.48
CA THR A 11 5.30 5.27 -16.40
C THR A 11 4.53 4.77 -15.19
N VAL A 12 4.83 3.57 -14.67
CA VAL A 12 4.37 3.00 -13.38
C VAL A 12 5.42 2.02 -12.84
N ALA A 13 5.41 1.76 -11.53
CA ALA A 13 6.31 0.80 -10.88
C ALA A 13 5.56 -0.03 -9.83
N VAL A 14 6.07 -1.24 -9.55
CA VAL A 14 5.59 -2.12 -8.49
C VAL A 14 6.64 -2.18 -7.39
N GLY A 15 6.22 -1.99 -6.15
CA GLY A 15 7.06 -2.16 -4.97
C GLY A 15 6.53 -3.25 -4.04
N GLN A 16 7.35 -3.65 -3.07
CA GLN A 16 6.99 -4.59 -2.02
C GLN A 16 7.20 -3.94 -0.65
N GLU A 17 6.22 -4.05 0.25
CA GLU A 17 6.26 -3.48 1.59
C GLU A 17 5.89 -4.51 2.66
N GLY A 18 6.83 -4.77 3.58
CA GLY A 18 6.55 -5.42 4.87
C GLY A 18 6.20 -4.43 5.99
N PHE A 19 6.82 -3.24 5.99
CA PHE A 19 6.54 -2.18 6.97
C PHE A 19 6.28 -0.83 6.31
N ALA A 20 7.27 -0.29 5.59
CA ALA A 20 7.18 1.05 5.01
C ALA A 20 8.06 1.22 3.75
N SER A 21 8.29 0.15 2.99
CA SER A 21 9.21 0.11 1.84
C SER A 21 8.59 0.55 0.49
N ILE A 22 7.28 0.81 0.44
CA ILE A 22 6.58 1.51 -0.65
C ILE A 22 6.33 2.96 -0.23
N ARG A 23 5.73 3.18 0.95
CA ARG A 23 5.31 4.51 1.39
C ARG A 23 6.49 5.45 1.67
N ARG A 24 7.53 5.02 2.40
CA ARG A 24 8.70 5.89 2.68
C ARG A 24 9.42 6.37 1.42
N PRO A 25 9.84 5.50 0.48
CA PRO A 25 10.50 5.99 -0.72
C PRO A 25 9.56 6.82 -1.58
N SER A 26 8.25 6.55 -1.58
CA SER A 26 7.29 7.40 -2.29
C SER A 26 7.27 8.83 -1.72
N THR A 27 7.19 8.95 -0.39
CA THR A 27 7.27 10.24 0.30
C THR A 27 8.59 10.97 0.05
N TRP A 28 9.73 10.27 0.13
CA TRP A 28 11.04 10.89 -0.10
C TRP A 28 11.29 11.35 -1.53
N ASN A 29 10.62 10.74 -2.51
CA ASN A 29 10.80 11.07 -3.93
C ASN A 29 9.63 11.86 -4.53
N GLY A 30 8.66 12.29 -3.71
CA GLY A 30 7.53 13.09 -4.18
C GLY A 30 6.59 12.37 -5.14
N ILE A 31 6.43 11.05 -4.99
CA ILE A 31 5.52 10.23 -5.81
C ILE A 31 4.42 9.60 -4.95
N VAL A 32 3.39 9.07 -5.60
CA VAL A 32 2.30 8.34 -4.96
C VAL A 32 2.68 6.87 -4.87
N GLY A 33 2.54 6.28 -3.68
CA GLY A 33 2.68 4.84 -3.49
C GLY A 33 1.63 4.32 -2.53
N ILE A 34 0.97 3.23 -2.89
CA ILE A 34 -0.04 2.57 -2.06
C ILE A 34 0.49 1.21 -1.63
N ARG A 35 0.37 0.92 -0.35
CA ARG A 35 0.49 -0.43 0.21
C ARG A 35 -0.94 -0.97 0.40
N PRO A 36 -1.40 -1.91 -0.45
CA PRO A 36 -2.72 -2.52 -0.29
C PRO A 36 -2.86 -3.31 1.00
N THR A 37 -4.11 -3.62 1.36
CA THR A 37 -4.42 -4.64 2.37
C THR A 37 -3.69 -5.94 2.05
N ALA A 38 -3.11 -6.61 3.05
CA ALA A 38 -2.42 -7.87 2.84
C ALA A 38 -3.40 -8.92 2.31
N GLY A 39 -3.07 -9.55 1.17
CA GLY A 39 -3.98 -10.44 0.44
C GLY A 39 -4.87 -9.76 -0.60
N LEU A 40 -4.69 -8.46 -0.89
CA LEU A 40 -5.38 -7.85 -2.03
C LEU A 40 -4.69 -8.13 -3.36
N VAL A 41 -3.35 -8.24 -3.32
CA VAL A 41 -2.48 -8.53 -4.46
C VAL A 41 -1.68 -9.79 -4.10
N SER A 42 -1.58 -10.73 -5.05
CA SER A 42 -0.77 -11.93 -4.86
C SER A 42 0.71 -11.62 -4.67
N ARG A 43 1.38 -12.43 -3.86
CA ARG A 43 2.84 -12.38 -3.63
C ARG A 43 3.60 -13.48 -4.39
N SER A 44 2.89 -14.35 -5.11
CA SER A 44 3.49 -15.44 -5.87
C SER A 44 4.54 -14.95 -6.85
N GLY A 45 5.66 -15.68 -6.94
CA GLY A 45 6.77 -15.32 -7.82
C GLY A 45 7.67 -14.18 -7.30
N VAL A 46 7.41 -13.65 -6.11
CA VAL A 46 8.27 -12.68 -5.44
C VAL A 46 8.79 -13.29 -4.14
N TYR A 47 10.00 -12.89 -3.72
CA TYR A 47 10.47 -13.21 -2.38
C TYR A 47 9.45 -12.72 -1.35
N ASP A 48 8.96 -13.58 -0.48
CA ASP A 48 7.81 -13.29 0.39
C ASP A 48 7.98 -12.06 1.31
N GLY A 49 9.23 -11.65 1.54
CA GLY A 49 9.57 -10.48 2.33
C GLY A 49 9.53 -10.73 3.83
N TRP A 50 10.06 -9.77 4.58
CA TRP A 50 10.04 -9.78 6.05
C TRP A 50 9.25 -8.57 6.59
N PRO A 51 8.25 -8.79 7.48
CA PRO A 51 7.71 -10.06 7.93
C PRO A 51 6.68 -10.60 6.92
N PHE A 52 6.72 -11.91 6.66
CA PHE A 52 5.90 -12.61 5.65
C PHE A 52 4.41 -12.22 5.71
N VAL A 53 3.84 -12.24 6.91
CA VAL A 53 2.40 -11.99 7.14
C VAL A 53 1.97 -10.57 6.82
N MET A 54 2.89 -9.60 6.84
CA MET A 54 2.63 -8.21 6.51
C MET A 54 3.09 -7.86 5.10
N GLY A 55 3.77 -8.75 4.37
CA GLY A 55 4.21 -8.50 3.00
C GLY A 55 3.03 -8.16 2.09
N SER A 56 3.17 -7.12 1.29
CA SER A 56 2.19 -6.71 0.28
C SER A 56 2.91 -6.09 -0.91
N LEU A 57 2.48 -6.42 -2.13
CA LEU A 57 2.90 -5.74 -3.35
C LEU A 57 1.97 -4.55 -3.60
N GLY A 58 2.52 -3.45 -4.10
CA GLY A 58 1.72 -2.25 -4.31
C GLY A 58 2.23 -1.34 -5.43
N PRO A 59 1.32 -0.60 -6.07
CA PRO A 59 1.63 0.32 -7.15
C PRO A 59 2.29 1.61 -6.66
N MET A 60 3.20 2.13 -7.48
CA MET A 60 3.88 3.42 -7.33
C MET A 60 3.82 4.19 -8.65
N ALA A 61 3.39 5.45 -8.61
CA ALA A 61 3.35 6.33 -9.79
C ALA A 61 3.37 7.82 -9.42
N ARG A 62 3.41 8.71 -10.42
CA ARG A 62 3.46 10.18 -10.22
C ARG A 62 2.10 10.77 -9.81
N ASN A 63 1.01 10.06 -10.05
CA ASN A 63 -0.34 10.52 -9.74
C ASN A 63 -1.23 9.36 -9.28
N VAL A 64 -2.33 9.71 -8.60
CA VAL A 64 -3.28 8.74 -8.02
C VAL A 64 -4.01 7.94 -9.10
N THR A 65 -4.26 8.53 -10.28
CA THR A 65 -4.95 7.85 -11.39
C THR A 65 -4.17 6.65 -11.90
N ASP A 66 -2.86 6.79 -12.12
CA ASP A 66 -2.00 5.71 -12.61
C ASP A 66 -1.81 4.63 -11.54
N VAL A 67 -1.72 5.02 -10.28
CA VAL A 67 -1.73 4.06 -9.15
C VAL A 67 -3.02 3.25 -9.12
N ALA A 68 -4.19 3.88 -9.30
CA ALA A 68 -5.48 3.20 -9.32
C ALA A 68 -5.62 2.24 -10.52
N ARG A 69 -5.17 2.65 -11.71
CA ARG A 69 -5.15 1.81 -12.91
C ARG A 69 -4.21 0.62 -12.78
N LEU A 70 -3.02 0.83 -12.21
CA LEU A 70 -2.10 -0.27 -11.98
C LEU A 70 -2.66 -1.23 -10.93
N LEU A 71 -3.32 -0.71 -9.88
CA LEU A 71 -3.97 -1.54 -8.88
C LEU A 71 -5.04 -2.44 -9.50
N ASP A 72 -5.87 -1.93 -10.42
CA ASP A 72 -6.87 -2.74 -11.14
C ASP A 72 -6.29 -3.98 -11.81
N VAL A 73 -5.06 -3.88 -12.33
CA VAL A 73 -4.37 -4.99 -13.01
C VAL A 73 -3.68 -5.94 -12.01
N MET A 74 -3.31 -5.44 -10.83
CA MET A 74 -2.58 -6.22 -9.83
C MET A 74 -3.49 -7.06 -8.92
N VAL A 75 -4.72 -6.61 -8.65
CA VAL A 75 -5.61 -7.27 -7.70
C VAL A 75 -6.21 -8.57 -8.25
N GLY A 76 -6.34 -9.57 -7.40
CA GLY A 76 -6.93 -10.84 -7.81
C GLY A 76 -6.69 -11.96 -6.81
N TYR A 77 -7.54 -12.99 -6.91
CA TYR A 77 -7.30 -14.25 -6.24
C TYR A 77 -6.21 -15.03 -6.97
N ASP A 78 -5.33 -15.66 -6.19
CA ASP A 78 -4.29 -16.56 -6.65
C ASP A 78 -4.27 -17.80 -5.77
N SER A 79 -4.33 -18.98 -6.39
CA SER A 79 -4.28 -20.27 -5.68
C SER A 79 -2.94 -20.53 -5.01
N GLU A 80 -1.86 -19.97 -5.56
CA GLU A 80 -0.49 -20.13 -5.03
C GLU A 80 -0.21 -19.19 -3.84
N ASP A 81 -1.05 -18.17 -3.64
CA ASP A 81 -1.04 -17.32 -2.44
C ASP A 81 -2.41 -17.34 -1.74
N PRO A 82 -2.65 -18.31 -0.84
CA PRO A 82 -3.92 -18.46 -0.14
C PRO A 82 -4.38 -17.23 0.66
N VAL A 83 -3.47 -16.30 0.98
CA VAL A 83 -3.84 -15.04 1.66
C VAL A 83 -4.72 -14.17 0.77
N THR A 84 -4.64 -14.33 -0.56
CA THR A 84 -5.48 -13.60 -1.53
C THR A 84 -6.97 -13.96 -1.44
N ALA A 85 -7.32 -15.09 -0.82
CA ALA A 85 -8.70 -15.43 -0.54
C ALA A 85 -9.42 -14.34 0.29
N ARG A 86 -8.68 -13.55 1.09
CA ARG A 86 -9.22 -12.41 1.86
C ARG A 86 -9.71 -11.26 0.99
N GLY A 87 -9.24 -11.15 -0.25
CA GLY A 87 -9.68 -10.11 -1.19
C GLY A 87 -10.95 -10.48 -1.96
N VAL A 88 -11.32 -11.76 -2.00
CA VAL A 88 -12.47 -12.25 -2.78
C VAL A 88 -13.77 -11.58 -2.30
N GLY A 89 -14.54 -11.01 -3.22
CA GLY A 89 -15.77 -10.26 -2.92
C GLY A 89 -15.55 -8.83 -2.42
N HIS A 90 -14.30 -8.42 -2.14
CA HIS A 90 -13.95 -7.08 -1.69
C HIS A 90 -13.25 -6.24 -2.78
N VAL A 91 -12.92 -6.86 -3.92
CA VAL A 91 -12.36 -6.16 -5.08
C VAL A 91 -13.50 -5.54 -5.90
N PRO A 92 -13.53 -4.21 -6.07
CA PRO A 92 -14.48 -3.53 -6.95
C PRO A 92 -14.17 -3.83 -8.42
N GLY A 93 -15.13 -3.62 -9.32
CA GLY A 93 -14.87 -3.76 -10.76
C GLY A 93 -13.75 -2.84 -11.32
N SER A 94 -13.51 -1.69 -10.68
CA SER A 94 -12.32 -0.85 -10.90
C SER A 94 -12.15 0.12 -9.72
N TYR A 95 -10.91 0.44 -9.36
CA TYR A 95 -10.53 1.46 -8.39
C TYR A 95 -10.58 2.86 -8.99
N THR A 96 -10.47 3.00 -10.31
CA THR A 96 -10.57 4.31 -10.98
C THR A 96 -11.94 4.96 -10.80
N LYS A 97 -12.99 4.18 -10.53
CA LYS A 97 -14.34 4.67 -10.25
C LYS A 97 -14.42 5.55 -8.99
N PHE A 98 -13.43 5.48 -8.11
CA PHE A 98 -13.35 6.27 -6.89
C PHE A 98 -12.54 7.57 -7.05
N LEU A 99 -12.06 7.88 -8.25
CA LEU A 99 -11.37 9.14 -8.54
C LEU A 99 -12.39 10.29 -8.64
N ASP A 100 -12.84 10.79 -7.49
CA ASP A 100 -13.76 11.91 -7.38
C ASP A 100 -13.03 13.17 -6.86
N ARG A 101 -13.10 14.25 -7.65
CA ARG A 101 -12.56 15.56 -7.27
C ARG A 101 -13.24 16.13 -6.02
N ASN A 102 -14.48 15.72 -5.73
CA ASN A 102 -15.22 16.10 -4.55
C ASN A 102 -15.19 15.04 -3.43
N GLY A 103 -14.35 14.00 -3.54
CA GLY A 103 -14.39 12.83 -2.65
C GLY A 103 -14.12 13.11 -1.17
N LEU A 104 -13.63 14.31 -0.83
CA LEU A 104 -13.43 14.75 0.56
C LEU A 104 -14.62 15.53 1.14
N LYS A 105 -15.65 15.86 0.35
CA LYS A 105 -16.81 16.62 0.82
C LYS A 105 -17.58 15.80 1.86
N GLY A 106 -17.56 16.27 3.11
CA GLY A 106 -18.18 15.58 4.24
C GLY A 106 -17.32 14.49 4.89
N ALA A 107 -16.08 14.29 4.42
CA ALA A 107 -15.16 13.35 5.03
C ALA A 107 -14.68 13.84 6.41
N ARG A 108 -14.52 12.91 7.35
CA ARG A 108 -13.92 13.17 8.67
C ARG A 108 -12.52 12.59 8.72
N ILE A 109 -11.50 13.44 8.77
CA ILE A 109 -10.09 13.03 8.76
C ILE A 109 -9.49 13.22 10.16
N GLY A 110 -8.99 12.13 10.75
CA GLY A 110 -8.20 12.19 11.98
C GLY A 110 -6.75 12.56 11.68
N ILE A 111 -6.23 13.60 12.32
CA ILE A 111 -4.83 14.02 12.17
C ILE A 111 -4.01 13.45 13.33
N LEU A 112 -3.10 12.53 13.02
CA LEU A 112 -2.08 12.08 13.98
C LEU A 112 -1.04 13.19 14.15
N ARG A 113 -1.01 13.81 15.33
CA ARG A 113 -0.10 14.93 15.63
C ARG A 113 1.22 14.50 16.27
N GLU A 114 1.26 13.30 16.81
CA GLU A 114 2.41 12.72 17.49
C GLU A 114 2.82 11.42 16.81
N SER A 115 4.12 11.13 16.79
CA SER A 115 4.64 9.92 16.17
C SER A 115 4.31 8.70 17.02
N ILE A 116 3.73 7.67 16.40
CA ILE A 116 3.46 6.38 17.04
C ILE A 116 4.78 5.59 17.04
N GLY A 117 5.61 5.81 18.06
CA GLY A 117 6.88 5.10 18.25
C GLY A 117 6.73 3.84 19.10
N PHE A 118 7.79 3.04 19.21
CA PHE A 118 7.82 1.84 20.08
C PHE A 118 7.42 2.13 21.54
N GLU A 119 7.69 3.35 22.03
CA GLU A 119 7.36 3.80 23.40
C GLU A 119 5.90 4.26 23.57
N SER A 120 5.12 4.30 22.49
CA SER A 120 3.70 4.65 22.52
C SER A 120 2.76 3.44 22.70
N ASP A 121 3.31 2.22 22.82
CA ASP A 121 2.55 1.00 23.07
C ASP A 121 2.01 0.96 24.52
N PRO A 122 0.67 0.98 24.72
CA PRO A 122 0.07 0.97 26.04
C PRO A 122 0.35 -0.32 26.83
N ILE A 123 0.64 -1.45 26.16
CA ILE A 123 0.96 -2.73 26.83
C ILE A 123 2.29 -2.61 27.58
N ARG A 124 3.24 -1.85 27.05
CA ARG A 124 4.58 -1.71 27.64
C ARG A 124 4.59 -0.78 28.87
N LYS A 125 3.69 0.21 28.93
CA LYS A 125 3.51 1.07 30.12
C LYS A 125 3.04 0.30 31.36
N ILE A 126 2.43 -0.86 31.20
CA ILE A 126 1.99 -1.73 32.30
C ILE A 126 3.16 -2.56 32.86
N SER A 127 4.16 -2.88 32.03
CA SER A 127 5.33 -3.69 32.42
C SER A 127 6.49 -2.91 33.06
N GLN A 128 6.38 -1.58 33.17
CA GLN A 128 7.39 -0.72 33.80
C GLN A 128 6.94 -0.14 35.16
N LYS A 129 5.87 -0.70 35.75
CA LYS A 129 5.52 -0.49 37.16
C LYS A 129 5.79 -1.78 37.93
#